data_AF-A0A4S2UH36-F1
#
_entry.id   AF-A0A4S2UH36-F1
#
_cell.length_a   1.000
_cell.length_b   1.000
_cell.length_c   1.000
_cell.angle_alpha   90.00
_cell.angle_beta   90.00
_cell.angle_gamma   90.00
#
_symmetry.space_group_name_H-M   'P 1'
#
loop_
_entity.id
_entity.type
_entity.pdbx_description
1 polymer ?
#
loop_
_entity_poly.entity_id
_entity_poly.type
_entity_poly.pdbx_seq_one_letter_code
_entity_poly.pdbx_strand_id
1 'polypeptide(L)'
;MRSVRNVAAAGALTTLMVGATAAFGTTASAAPNVTPQSVCGNAYKTVNSAAVGSLGTIYLTYNASNGKNCVVTIRSNPGAAQDMSASIYIPDTDAWADDTGKFTSYAGPAYAYGKGHCVSWSGHIANVYVSVDNSNCASLKENRVLEVR
;
A
#
# COMPACT_ATOMS: atom_id res chain seq x y z
N MET A 1 45.26 -47.11 12.69
CA MET A 1 45.20 -48.58 12.82
C MET A 1 43.95 -48.94 13.61
N ARG A 2 43.31 -50.06 13.25
CA ARG A 2 42.01 -50.62 13.73
C ARG A 2 40.76 -49.92 13.19
N SER A 3 39.79 -50.60 12.59
CA SER A 3 39.64 -52.01 12.22
C SER A 3 38.65 -52.12 11.07
N VAL A 4 38.95 -53.07 10.18
CA VAL A 4 38.13 -53.53 9.06
C VAL A 4 37.11 -54.56 9.58
N ARG A 5 35.91 -54.63 8.98
CA ARG A 5 35.30 -55.86 8.37
C ARG A 5 33.77 -55.74 8.17
N ASN A 6 33.39 -55.74 6.89
CA ASN A 6 32.38 -56.55 6.17
C ASN A 6 31.11 -56.99 6.90
N VAL A 7 29.93 -56.79 6.28
CA VAL A 7 29.09 -57.86 5.68
C VAL A 7 28.17 -57.26 4.60
N ALA A 8 28.04 -57.97 3.49
CA ALA A 8 27.18 -57.70 2.35
C ALA A 8 25.72 -58.11 2.61
N ALA A 9 24.77 -57.39 2.00
CA ALA A 9 23.48 -57.97 1.61
C ALA A 9 22.92 -57.17 0.43
N ALA A 10 22.96 -57.80 -0.75
CA ALA A 10 22.24 -57.38 -1.93
C ALA A 10 20.74 -57.64 -1.71
N GLY A 11 19.91 -56.63 -1.96
CA GLY A 11 18.46 -56.74 -1.95
C GLY A 11 17.90 -55.74 -2.96
N ALA A 12 17.81 -56.15 -4.22
CA ALA A 12 17.10 -55.41 -5.24
C ALA A 12 15.60 -55.64 -5.06
N LEU A 13 14.87 -54.65 -4.56
CA LEU A 13 13.43 -54.53 -4.77
C LEU A 13 13.16 -53.29 -5.61
N THR A 14 12.82 -53.54 -6.88
CA THR A 14 12.27 -52.55 -7.79
C THR A 14 10.81 -52.29 -7.43
N THR A 15 10.54 -51.23 -6.68
CA THR A 15 9.19 -50.68 -6.54
C THR A 15 9.01 -49.51 -7.51
N LEU A 16 8.22 -49.73 -8.58
CA LEU A 16 7.64 -48.66 -9.38
C LEU A 16 6.76 -47.79 -8.47
N MET A 17 7.22 -46.59 -8.13
CA MET A 17 6.34 -45.57 -7.57
C MET A 17 5.73 -44.78 -8.73
N VAL A 18 4.42 -44.97 -8.89
CA VAL A 18 3.55 -44.19 -9.78
C VAL A 18 3.73 -42.71 -9.47
N GLY A 19 3.96 -41.91 -10.52
CA GLY A 19 4.12 -40.48 -10.44
C GLY A 19 2.90 -39.81 -9.81
N ALA A 20 3.07 -39.29 -8.60
CA ALA A 20 2.19 -38.26 -8.08
C ALA A 20 2.69 -36.92 -8.65
N THR A 21 2.06 -36.45 -9.72
CA THR A 21 2.14 -35.03 -10.08
C THR A 21 1.53 -34.25 -8.93
N ALA A 22 2.36 -33.73 -8.03
CA ALA A 22 1.93 -32.69 -7.12
C ALA A 22 1.49 -31.51 -7.99
N ALA A 23 0.18 -31.34 -8.14
CA ALA A 23 -0.36 -30.08 -8.58
C ALA A 23 0.12 -29.05 -7.57
N PHE A 24 1.10 -28.22 -7.97
CA PHE A 24 1.37 -26.97 -7.30
C PHE A 24 0.10 -26.15 -7.47
N GLY A 25 -0.84 -26.30 -6.53
CA GLY A 25 -1.85 -25.29 -6.33
C GLY A 25 -1.08 -24.01 -6.10
N THR A 26 -1.12 -23.11 -7.07
CA THR A 26 -0.76 -21.73 -6.84
C THR A 26 -1.75 -21.26 -5.79
N THR A 27 -1.36 -21.33 -4.52
CA THR A 27 -1.98 -20.49 -3.51
C THR A 27 -1.75 -19.10 -4.06
N ALA A 28 -2.80 -18.50 -4.63
CA ALA A 28 -2.85 -17.08 -4.81
C ALA A 28 -2.62 -16.53 -3.40
N SER A 29 -1.38 -16.14 -3.11
CA SER A 29 -1.11 -15.31 -1.95
C SER A 29 -1.93 -14.07 -2.23
N ALA A 30 -3.04 -13.92 -1.51
CA ALA A 30 -3.65 -12.62 -1.38
C ALA A 30 -2.50 -11.69 -1.00
N ALA A 31 -2.15 -10.76 -1.90
CA ALA A 31 -1.19 -9.72 -1.58
C ALA A 31 -1.63 -9.14 -0.22
N PRO A 32 -0.70 -8.84 0.70
CA PRO A 32 -1.07 -8.30 2.00
C PRO A 32 -2.02 -7.13 1.74
N ASN A 33 -3.24 -7.21 2.29
CA ASN A 33 -4.28 -6.22 2.07
C ASN A 33 -3.79 -4.91 2.71
N VAL A 34 -3.04 -4.10 1.97
CA VAL A 34 -2.55 -2.82 2.44
C VAL A 34 -3.78 -1.96 2.67
N THR A 35 -4.01 -1.62 3.93
CA THR A 35 -5.07 -0.70 4.34
C THR A 35 -4.44 0.62 4.76
N PRO A 36 -5.18 1.74 4.67
CA PRO A 36 -4.63 3.00 5.14
C PRO A 36 -4.28 2.97 6.63
N GLN A 37 -4.96 2.16 7.45
CA GLN A 37 -4.63 1.96 8.87
C GLN A 37 -3.35 1.16 9.08
N SER A 38 -3.04 0.20 8.19
CA SER A 38 -1.77 -0.54 8.26
C SER A 38 -0.55 0.33 7.94
N VAL A 39 -0.73 1.40 7.15
CA VAL A 39 0.33 2.34 6.76
C VAL A 39 0.39 3.55 7.70
N CYS A 40 -0.75 4.22 7.93
CA CYS A 40 -0.85 5.40 8.76
C CYS A 40 -0.85 5.11 10.27
N GLY A 41 -1.15 3.87 10.68
CA GLY A 41 -1.24 3.41 12.06
C GLY A 41 -2.69 3.19 12.54
N ASN A 42 -2.88 2.23 13.44
CA ASN A 42 -4.21 1.75 13.88
C ASN A 42 -5.11 2.81 14.54
N ALA A 43 -4.52 3.88 15.08
CA ALA A 43 -5.26 4.99 15.69
C ALA A 43 -5.88 5.95 14.65
N TYR A 44 -5.46 5.87 13.38
CA TYR A 44 -5.97 6.69 12.31
C TYR A 44 -7.27 6.11 11.73
N LYS A 45 -8.24 6.98 11.45
CA LYS A 45 -9.50 6.62 10.79
C LYS A 45 -9.58 7.30 9.44
N THR A 46 -10.06 6.57 8.42
CA THR A 46 -10.33 7.15 7.11
C THR A 46 -11.41 8.21 7.24
N VAL A 47 -11.10 9.43 6.80
CA VAL A 47 -12.04 10.57 6.81
C VAL A 47 -12.39 11.03 5.41
N ASN A 48 -11.57 10.70 4.41
CA ASN A 48 -11.86 10.93 3.00
C ASN A 48 -11.05 9.96 2.12
N SER A 49 -11.44 9.81 0.85
CA SER A 49 -10.72 9.01 -0.13
C SER A 49 -11.06 9.42 -1.57
N ALA A 50 -10.19 9.10 -2.53
CA ALA A 50 -10.40 9.34 -3.94
C ALA A 50 -9.83 8.20 -4.80
N ALA A 51 -10.55 7.81 -5.85
CA ALA A 51 -10.05 6.85 -6.82
C ALA A 51 -8.98 7.50 -7.71
N VAL A 52 -7.82 6.85 -7.85
CA VAL A 52 -6.79 7.21 -8.82
C VAL A 52 -7.06 6.40 -10.09
N GLY A 53 -8.14 6.79 -10.79
CA GLY A 53 -8.71 6.00 -11.88
C GLY A 53 -9.06 4.57 -11.43
N SER A 54 -8.67 3.57 -12.21
CA SER A 54 -8.75 2.14 -11.85
C SER A 54 -7.46 1.59 -11.22
N LEU A 55 -6.43 2.43 -11.05
CA LEU A 55 -5.09 2.01 -10.64
C LEU A 55 -4.95 1.86 -9.13
N GLY A 56 -5.76 2.60 -8.36
CA GLY A 56 -5.68 2.62 -6.91
C GLY A 56 -6.63 3.60 -6.26
N THR A 57 -6.40 3.83 -4.98
CA THR A 57 -7.16 4.78 -4.16
C THR A 57 -6.20 5.51 -3.24
N ILE A 58 -6.34 6.83 -3.20
CA ILE A 58 -5.68 7.68 -2.22
C ILE A 58 -6.62 7.91 -1.04
N TYR A 59 -6.10 7.80 0.17
CA TYR A 59 -6.85 7.92 1.41
C TYR A 59 -6.31 9.06 2.24
N LEU A 60 -7.22 9.87 2.78
CA LEU A 60 -6.95 10.78 3.88
C LEU A 60 -7.45 10.13 5.17
N THR A 61 -6.56 9.97 6.13
CA THR A 61 -6.89 9.49 7.47
C THR A 61 -6.55 10.52 8.53
N TYR A 62 -7.21 10.44 9.69
CA TYR A 62 -7.02 11.38 10.79
C TYR A 62 -6.97 10.65 12.13
N ASN A 63 -6.11 11.13 13.03
CA ASN A 63 -6.04 10.70 14.41
C ASN A 63 -6.41 11.86 15.36
N ALA A 64 -7.59 11.76 15.97
CA ALA A 64 -8.12 12.81 16.86
C ALA A 64 -7.28 13.02 18.13
N SER A 65 -6.50 12.01 18.57
CA SER A 65 -5.66 12.12 19.78
C SER A 65 -4.43 13.00 19.59
N ASN A 66 -3.89 13.09 18.36
CA ASN A 66 -2.70 13.88 18.06
C ASN A 66 -2.94 15.01 17.05
N GLY A 67 -4.14 15.11 16.46
CA GLY A 67 -4.53 16.15 15.53
C GLY A 67 -3.86 16.06 14.15
N LYS A 68 -3.21 14.93 13.84
CA LYS A 68 -2.53 14.74 12.56
C LYS A 68 -3.40 14.00 11.55
N ASN A 69 -3.31 14.45 10.32
CA ASN A 69 -3.74 13.73 9.14
C ASN A 69 -2.61 12.86 8.60
N CYS A 70 -2.97 11.83 7.84
CA CYS A 70 -2.04 10.98 7.09
C CYS A 70 -2.64 10.67 5.72
N VAL A 71 -1.85 10.88 4.67
CA VAL A 71 -2.21 10.56 3.29
C VAL A 71 -1.39 9.35 2.81
N VAL A 72 -2.06 8.45 2.12
CA VAL A 72 -1.46 7.26 1.50
C VAL A 72 -2.18 6.93 0.19
N THR A 73 -1.40 6.66 -0.86
CA THR A 73 -1.91 6.20 -2.16
C THR A 73 -1.65 4.71 -2.29
N ILE A 74 -2.71 3.90 -2.40
CA ILE A 74 -2.64 2.44 -2.41
C ILE A 74 -3.06 1.91 -3.79
N ARG A 75 -2.26 1.04 -4.38
CA ARG A 75 -2.60 0.39 -5.66
C ARG A 75 -3.71 -0.64 -5.48
N SER A 76 -4.63 -0.69 -6.43
CA SER A 76 -5.64 -1.76 -6.50
C SER A 76 -5.01 -3.10 -6.84
N ASN A 77 -3.95 -3.09 -7.67
CA ASN A 77 -3.21 -4.27 -8.08
C ASN A 77 -1.70 -4.05 -7.85
N PRO A 78 -1.16 -4.51 -6.70
CA PRO A 78 0.27 -4.46 -6.43
C PRO A 78 1.09 -5.28 -7.45
N GLY A 79 2.32 -4.86 -7.71
CA GLY A 79 3.18 -5.52 -8.70
C GLY A 79 4.51 -4.80 -8.92
N ALA A 80 4.99 -4.79 -10.16
CA ALA A 80 6.19 -4.05 -10.54
C ALA A 80 6.12 -2.58 -10.10
N ALA A 81 7.25 -2.01 -9.71
CA ALA A 81 7.30 -0.65 -9.17
C ALA A 81 6.81 0.38 -10.20
N GLN A 82 5.93 1.28 -9.77
CA GLN A 82 5.32 2.33 -10.57
C GLN A 82 5.61 3.69 -9.94
N ASP A 83 5.78 4.73 -10.76
CA ASP A 83 5.82 6.12 -10.28
C ASP A 83 4.51 6.47 -9.57
N MET A 84 4.60 6.87 -8.30
CA MET A 84 3.46 7.21 -7.46
C MET A 84 3.83 8.35 -6.49
N SER A 85 2.81 9.03 -5.98
CA SER A 85 2.96 9.94 -4.84
C SER A 85 1.78 9.91 -3.88
N ALA A 86 2.04 10.39 -2.66
CA ALA A 86 1.06 10.77 -1.67
C ALA A 86 1.53 12.09 -1.03
N SER A 87 0.68 13.12 -1.05
CA SER A 87 1.03 14.46 -0.59
C SER A 87 -0.11 15.07 0.20
N ILE A 88 0.25 15.88 1.19
CA ILE A 88 -0.68 16.63 2.04
C ILE A 88 -0.16 18.06 2.23
N TYR A 89 -1.08 19.02 2.22
CA TYR A 89 -0.82 20.44 2.41
C TYR A 89 -1.92 21.07 3.26
N ILE A 90 -1.54 21.94 4.20
CA ILE A 90 -2.43 22.65 5.12
C ILE A 90 -2.32 24.16 4.80
N PRO A 91 -3.21 24.71 3.95
CA PRO A 91 -2.97 26.00 3.30
C PRO A 91 -2.75 27.20 4.22
N ASP A 92 -3.40 27.23 5.38
CA ASP A 92 -3.35 28.35 6.32
C ASP A 92 -2.14 28.30 7.27
N THR A 93 -1.45 27.16 7.35
CA THR A 93 -0.24 26.98 8.17
C THR A 93 1.02 26.72 7.34
N ASP A 94 0.88 26.59 6.03
CA ASP A 94 1.95 26.20 5.10
C ASP A 94 2.59 24.84 5.42
N ALA A 95 1.95 24.03 6.29
CA ALA A 95 2.46 22.71 6.63
C ALA A 95 2.23 21.75 5.46
N TRP A 96 3.28 21.07 5.04
CA TRP A 96 3.22 20.12 3.93
C TRP A 96 4.08 18.88 4.21
N ALA A 97 3.72 17.78 3.57
CA ALA A 97 4.53 16.57 3.52
C ALA A 97 4.19 15.79 2.24
N ASP A 98 5.18 15.10 1.68
CA ASP A 98 4.96 14.19 0.57
C ASP A 98 5.82 12.93 0.69
N ASP A 99 5.43 11.93 -0.08
CA ASP A 99 6.23 10.77 -0.40
C ASP A 99 6.04 10.45 -1.88
N THR A 100 7.12 10.58 -2.65
CA THR A 100 7.12 10.50 -4.12
C THR A 100 8.25 9.60 -4.58
N GLY A 101 7.96 8.66 -5.48
CA GLY A 101 8.94 7.68 -5.93
C GLY A 101 8.33 6.48 -6.66
N LYS A 102 9.12 5.41 -6.78
CA LYS A 102 8.69 4.16 -7.42
C LYS A 102 8.29 3.13 -6.38
N PHE A 103 7.02 2.74 -6.36
CA PHE A 103 6.49 1.84 -5.33
C PHE A 103 5.76 0.64 -5.94
N THR A 104 5.83 -0.49 -5.24
CA THR A 104 5.17 -1.75 -5.66
C THR A 104 3.71 -1.83 -5.19
N SER A 105 3.39 -1.22 -4.04
CA SER A 105 2.08 -1.36 -3.38
C SER A 105 1.45 -0.03 -2.97
N TYR A 106 2.18 0.88 -2.34
CA TYR A 106 1.66 2.17 -1.87
C TYR A 106 2.76 3.25 -1.81
N ALA A 107 2.36 4.51 -1.88
CA ALA A 107 3.16 5.69 -1.54
C ALA A 107 2.59 6.35 -0.28
N GLY A 108 3.43 6.88 0.60
CA GLY A 108 3.10 7.37 1.93
C GLY A 108 3.73 6.52 3.04
N PRO A 109 3.52 6.85 4.33
CA PRO A 109 2.58 7.85 4.83
C PRO A 109 3.13 9.29 4.83
N ALA A 110 2.37 10.24 4.28
CA ALA A 110 2.64 11.67 4.42
C ALA A 110 1.78 12.27 5.53
N TYR A 111 2.41 12.81 6.59
CA TYR A 111 1.71 13.33 7.77
C TYR A 111 1.79 14.85 7.88
N ALA A 112 0.67 15.49 8.19
CA ALA A 112 0.64 16.90 8.62
C ALA A 112 -0.38 17.13 9.73
N TYR A 113 -0.12 18.10 10.61
CA TYR A 113 -1.09 18.53 11.62
C TYR A 113 -2.19 19.36 10.96
N GLY A 114 -3.45 18.97 11.11
CA GLY A 114 -4.58 19.66 10.47
C GLY A 114 -5.83 19.77 11.33
N LYS A 115 -5.72 19.59 12.64
CA LYS A 115 -6.86 19.76 13.55
C LYS A 115 -7.35 21.21 13.51
N GLY A 116 -8.59 21.39 13.07
CA GLY A 116 -9.22 22.72 12.94
C GLY A 116 -8.85 23.45 11.66
N HIS A 117 -8.14 22.79 10.73
CA HIS A 117 -7.68 23.38 9.48
C HIS A 117 -8.27 22.66 8.28
N CYS A 118 -8.32 23.38 7.17
CA CYS A 118 -8.56 22.83 5.85
C CYS A 118 -7.36 22.00 5.39
N VAL A 119 -7.62 20.89 4.70
CA VAL A 119 -6.57 20.00 4.20
C VAL A 119 -6.69 19.85 2.70
N SER A 120 -5.62 20.15 1.98
CA SER A 120 -5.45 19.76 0.58
C SER A 120 -4.55 18.52 0.52
N TRP A 121 -4.87 17.59 -0.38
CA TRP A 121 -4.10 16.36 -0.52
C TRP A 121 -4.16 15.86 -1.95
N SER A 122 -3.09 15.19 -2.38
CA SER A 122 -2.95 14.72 -3.75
C SER A 122 -2.09 13.47 -3.84
N GLY A 123 -2.18 12.80 -4.98
CA GLY A 123 -1.36 11.65 -5.28
C GLY A 123 -1.56 11.20 -6.71
N HIS A 124 -0.68 10.32 -7.17
CA HIS A 124 -0.77 9.75 -8.49
C HIS A 124 -0.32 8.30 -8.52
N ILE A 125 -0.74 7.60 -9.58
CA ILE A 125 -0.19 6.31 -9.98
C ILE A 125 0.01 6.37 -11.48
N ALA A 126 1.25 6.13 -11.92
CA ALA A 126 1.65 6.32 -13.31
C ALA A 126 1.31 7.74 -13.80
N ASN A 127 0.45 7.86 -14.80
CA ASN A 127 0.06 9.13 -15.38
C ASN A 127 -1.33 9.62 -14.95
N VAL A 128 -1.93 8.98 -13.95
CA VAL A 128 -3.24 9.35 -13.41
C VAL A 128 -3.05 10.08 -12.08
N TYR A 129 -3.48 11.34 -12.04
CA TYR A 129 -3.28 12.25 -10.91
C TYR A 129 -4.63 12.61 -10.29
N VAL A 130 -4.63 12.73 -8.97
CA VAL A 130 -5.78 13.19 -8.20
C VAL A 130 -5.33 14.27 -7.23
N SER A 131 -6.12 15.35 -7.14
CA SER A 131 -6.03 16.33 -6.08
C SER A 131 -7.41 16.59 -5.48
N VAL A 132 -7.40 16.85 -4.17
CA VAL A 132 -8.56 17.24 -3.41
C VAL A 132 -8.19 18.45 -2.58
N ASP A 133 -8.77 19.59 -2.92
CA ASP A 133 -8.51 20.88 -2.29
C ASP A 133 -9.62 21.27 -1.32
N ASN A 134 -9.25 21.94 -0.24
CA ASN A 134 -10.19 22.38 0.80
C ASN A 134 -11.05 21.23 1.33
N SER A 135 -10.44 20.06 1.52
CA SER A 135 -11.10 18.89 2.08
C SER A 135 -11.29 19.05 3.59
N ASN A 136 -12.38 18.46 4.10
CA ASN A 136 -12.75 18.46 5.52
C ASN A 136 -12.88 19.88 6.12
N CYS A 137 -13.09 20.88 5.28
CA CYS A 137 -13.39 22.25 5.65
C CYS A 137 -14.86 22.42 5.97
N ALA A 138 -15.19 23.03 7.11
CA ALA A 138 -16.58 23.23 7.53
C ALA A 138 -17.44 23.94 6.46
N SER A 139 -17.20 25.24 6.24
CA SER A 139 -18.03 26.07 5.35
C SER A 139 -17.55 26.11 3.89
N LEU A 140 -16.34 25.61 3.61
CA LEU A 140 -15.81 25.58 2.25
C LEU A 140 -16.18 24.27 1.58
N LYS A 141 -16.60 24.36 0.31
CA LYS A 141 -16.85 23.20 -0.52
C LYS A 141 -15.51 22.62 -1.00
N GLU A 142 -15.32 21.33 -0.79
CA GLU A 142 -14.20 20.59 -1.36
C GLU A 142 -14.22 20.67 -2.89
N ASN A 143 -13.03 20.86 -3.50
CA ASN A 143 -12.81 20.75 -4.94
C ASN A 143 -11.99 19.49 -5.24
N ARG A 144 -12.39 18.70 -6.22
CA ARG A 144 -11.73 17.43 -6.55
C ARG A 144 -11.45 17.35 -8.03
N VAL A 145 -10.20 17.04 -8.37
CA VAL A 145 -9.72 16.91 -9.74
C VAL A 145 -9.13 15.52 -9.93
N LEU A 146 -9.47 14.89 -11.05
CA LEU A 146 -8.86 13.67 -11.57
C LEU A 146 -8.41 13.98 -13.00
N GLU A 147 -7.13 13.82 -13.28
CA GLU A 147 -6.54 14.10 -14.59
C GLU A 147 -5.62 12.97 -15.06
N VAL A 148 -5.48 12.87 -16.38
CA VAL A 148 -4.56 11.94 -17.04
C VAL A 148 -3.57 12.79 -17.84
N ARG A 149 -2.28 12.62 -17.57
CA ARG A 149 -1.20 13.38 -18.21
C ARG A 149 -0.42 12.56 -19.23
#